data_AF-A0A066WYJ5-F1
#
_entry.id   AF-A0A066WYJ5-F1
#
_cell.length_a   1.000
_cell.length_b   1.000
_cell.length_c   1.000
_cell.angle_alpha   90.00
_cell.angle_beta   90.00
_cell.angle_gamma   90.00
#
_symmetry.space_group_name_H-M   'P 1'
#
loop_
_entity.id
_entity.type
_entity.pdbx_description
1 polymer ?
#
loop_
_entity_poly.entity_id
_entity_poly.type
_entity_poly.pdbx_seq_one_letter_code
_entity_poly.pdbx_strand_id
1 'polypeptide(L)'
;MKKNILFVLLLITTLYSCKEENSNLADGLYAKIETNKGNIFLELDYKKAPITVANFVTLAEGKNEFVAEDYLKGRPFYDGLKFHRVIKDFMIQTGDPEGTGSGDTGYKFKDEFSDLIFDKGGLLAMANNGPATNSSQFFITHVPTPWLDNKHTIFGHVVDNGMEVVNKIEQDDVIKSITIIRKGEAAKKFNAVKTFFDYFSVEAKNKKAALALEAKKQQEYDAKYAKVIQDKLAFFESLKDKSTKTASGLKYSITKKGSGKKPANGTIVNIHYAGFLENGQLFDTSLESVAQTFGKFDSNRAQQGGYQTIPFQIGKRDGLIPGFIEGLDKMSFGDKAVLFIPSHLAYGAGGAGNVVPPYANIIFEIELIQPQ
;
A
#
# COMPACT_ATOMS: atom_id res chain seq x y z
N MET A 1 9.00 31.32 -93.05
CA MET A 1 8.86 30.04 -92.31
C MET A 1 9.80 30.05 -91.12
N LYS A 2 9.26 29.87 -89.90
CA LYS A 2 9.86 29.31 -88.66
C LYS A 2 11.15 29.97 -88.11
N LYS A 3 11.33 30.22 -86.81
CA LYS A 3 10.54 30.22 -85.57
C LYS A 3 11.51 30.77 -84.51
N ASN A 4 11.14 31.82 -83.79
CA ASN A 4 11.69 32.07 -82.45
C ASN A 4 11.27 30.90 -81.54
N ILE A 5 12.07 30.57 -80.52
CA ILE A 5 11.62 30.45 -79.12
C ILE A 5 12.81 30.05 -78.24
N LEU A 6 13.06 30.95 -77.29
CA LEU A 6 13.91 30.88 -76.12
C LEU A 6 13.42 29.75 -75.19
N PHE A 7 14.28 28.78 -74.85
CA PHE A 7 14.00 27.76 -73.84
C PHE A 7 14.45 28.27 -72.46
N VAL A 8 13.49 28.75 -71.65
CA VAL A 8 13.66 28.96 -70.21
C VAL A 8 13.02 27.77 -69.52
N LEU A 9 13.85 26.94 -68.87
CA LEU A 9 13.43 25.80 -68.08
C LEU A 9 12.96 26.30 -66.72
N LEU A 10 11.64 26.43 -66.54
CA LEU A 10 11.04 26.76 -65.24
C LEU A 10 10.90 25.46 -64.42
N LEU A 11 11.84 25.25 -63.50
CA LEU A 11 11.77 24.18 -62.50
C LEU A 11 10.77 24.62 -61.41
N ILE A 12 9.51 24.19 -61.52
CA ILE A 12 8.50 24.42 -60.47
C ILE A 12 8.81 23.45 -59.33
N THR A 13 9.52 23.94 -58.31
CA THR A 13 9.64 23.27 -57.02
C THR A 13 8.35 23.48 -56.25
N THR A 14 7.49 22.46 -56.21
CA THR A 14 6.36 22.38 -55.29
C THR A 14 6.90 22.18 -53.88
N LEU A 15 7.20 23.27 -53.18
CA LEU A 15 7.37 23.28 -51.74
C LEU A 15 6.02 22.99 -51.10
N TYR A 16 5.73 21.70 -50.85
CA TYR A 16 4.78 21.33 -49.81
C TYR A 16 5.38 21.78 -48.48
N SER A 17 4.96 22.95 -48.03
CA SER A 17 5.17 23.40 -46.65
C SER A 17 4.39 22.45 -45.74
N CYS A 18 5.09 21.46 -45.18
CA CYS A 18 4.62 20.81 -43.96
C CYS A 18 4.52 21.90 -42.90
N LYS A 19 3.31 22.40 -42.66
CA LYS A 19 3.00 23.19 -41.47
C LYS A 19 3.32 22.28 -40.28
N GLU A 20 4.40 22.55 -39.55
CA GLU A 20 4.64 21.89 -38.27
C GLU A 20 3.43 22.19 -37.37
N GLU A 21 2.64 21.16 -37.06
CA GLU A 21 1.42 21.26 -36.24
C GLU A 21 1.66 21.83 -34.82
N ASN A 22 2.91 22.09 -34.43
CA ASN A 22 3.31 22.51 -33.08
C ASN A 22 4.14 23.82 -33.03
N SER A 23 4.16 24.62 -34.11
CA SER A 23 5.03 25.80 -34.20
C SER A 23 4.78 26.86 -33.12
N ASN A 24 3.56 26.93 -32.56
CA ASN A 24 3.11 27.99 -31.65
C ASN A 24 3.25 27.69 -30.15
N LEU A 25 3.67 26.50 -29.74
CA LEU A 25 3.81 26.16 -28.30
C LEU A 25 4.90 27.01 -27.62
N ALA A 26 4.77 27.31 -26.32
CA ALA A 26 5.87 27.92 -25.56
C ALA A 26 6.98 26.89 -25.27
N ASP A 27 8.14 27.35 -24.78
CA ASP A 27 9.16 26.44 -24.24
C ASP A 27 8.59 25.65 -23.06
N GLY A 28 8.65 24.32 -23.11
CA GLY A 28 7.99 23.44 -22.17
C GLY A 28 8.09 21.96 -22.55
N LEU A 29 7.58 21.12 -21.66
CA LEU A 29 7.45 19.67 -21.89
C LEU A 29 5.97 19.37 -22.05
N TYR A 30 5.61 18.70 -23.14
CA TYR A 30 4.21 18.45 -23.47
C TYR A 30 3.97 16.98 -23.82
N ALA A 31 2.71 16.58 -23.74
CA ALA A 31 2.21 15.30 -24.23
C ALA A 31 1.00 15.51 -25.13
N LYS A 32 1.04 14.91 -26.32
CA LYS A 32 -0.10 14.78 -27.22
C LYS A 32 -0.69 13.39 -27.05
N ILE A 33 -1.90 13.31 -26.50
CA ILE A 33 -2.66 12.06 -26.41
C ILE A 33 -3.60 12.00 -27.63
N GLU A 34 -3.34 11.06 -28.53
CA GLU A 34 -4.21 10.78 -29.66
C GLU A 34 -5.30 9.81 -29.21
N THR A 35 -6.56 10.17 -29.39
CA THR A 35 -7.71 9.32 -29.02
C THR A 35 -8.59 9.03 -30.24
N ASN A 36 -9.63 8.23 -30.06
CA ASN A 36 -10.69 8.08 -31.06
C ASN A 36 -11.65 9.29 -31.13
N LYS A 37 -11.58 10.25 -30.19
CA LYS A 37 -12.39 11.49 -30.19
C LYS A 37 -11.61 12.75 -30.60
N GLY A 38 -10.30 12.64 -30.82
CA GLY A 38 -9.41 13.76 -31.17
C GLY A 38 -8.12 13.77 -30.37
N ASN A 39 -7.38 14.87 -30.45
CA ASN A 39 -6.10 15.04 -29.75
C ASN A 39 -6.28 15.87 -28.48
N ILE A 40 -5.72 15.40 -27.37
CA ILE A 40 -5.60 16.17 -26.13
C ILE A 40 -4.14 16.60 -25.99
N PHE A 41 -3.90 17.90 -25.84
CA PHE A 41 -2.57 18.46 -25.59
C PHE A 41 -2.43 18.83 -24.12
N LEU A 42 -1.35 18.36 -23.51
CA LEU A 42 -1.04 18.56 -22.09
C LEU A 42 0.32 19.24 -21.97
N GLU A 43 0.42 20.30 -21.18
CA GLU A 43 1.69 20.78 -20.64
C GLU A 43 1.99 20.04 -19.34
N LEU A 44 3.24 19.59 -19.17
CA LEU A 44 3.70 18.78 -18.03
C LEU A 44 4.57 19.61 -17.09
N ASP A 45 4.19 19.66 -15.82
CA ASP A 45 4.82 20.46 -14.77
C ASP A 45 6.07 19.77 -14.15
N TYR A 46 7.05 19.42 -15.00
CA TYR A 46 8.23 18.63 -14.60
C TYR A 46 9.14 19.28 -13.56
N LYS A 47 8.95 20.57 -13.25
CA LYS A 47 9.65 21.27 -12.16
C LYS A 47 8.94 21.11 -10.81
N LYS A 48 7.62 20.96 -10.82
CA LYS A 48 6.78 20.85 -9.61
C LYS A 48 6.55 19.39 -9.22
N ALA A 49 6.41 18.49 -10.20
CA ALA A 49 6.23 17.06 -10.01
C ALA A 49 7.23 16.24 -10.86
N PRO A 50 8.55 16.38 -10.65
CA PRO A 50 9.57 15.75 -11.48
C PRO A 50 9.49 14.21 -11.53
N ILE A 51 9.17 13.54 -10.42
CA ILE A 51 9.11 12.06 -10.40
C ILE A 51 7.87 11.57 -11.15
N THR A 52 6.75 12.24 -10.97
CA THR A 52 5.47 11.93 -11.63
C THR A 52 5.55 12.16 -13.13
N VAL A 53 6.12 13.28 -13.55
CA VAL A 53 6.34 13.56 -14.97
C VAL A 53 7.36 12.58 -15.56
N ALA A 54 8.43 12.24 -14.83
CA ALA A 54 9.39 11.24 -15.27
C ALA A 54 8.74 9.85 -15.47
N ASN A 55 7.89 9.42 -14.53
CA ASN A 55 7.08 8.21 -14.64
C ASN A 55 6.21 8.24 -15.90
N PHE A 56 5.41 9.30 -16.08
CA PHE A 56 4.51 9.42 -17.22
C PHE A 56 5.25 9.39 -18.56
N VAL A 57 6.35 10.17 -18.68
CA VAL A 57 7.16 10.24 -19.90
C VAL A 57 7.83 8.90 -20.22
N THR A 58 8.42 8.23 -19.22
CA THR A 58 9.08 6.94 -19.45
C THR A 58 8.09 5.84 -19.84
N LEU A 59 6.87 5.85 -19.27
CA LEU A 59 5.79 4.94 -19.67
C LEU A 59 5.31 5.22 -21.10
N ALA A 60 5.05 6.49 -21.43
CA ALA A 60 4.62 6.89 -22.78
C ALA A 60 5.66 6.52 -23.86
N GLU A 61 6.95 6.68 -23.56
CA GLU A 61 8.04 6.35 -24.49
C GLU A 61 8.48 4.87 -24.47
N GLY A 62 7.90 4.05 -23.58
CA GLY A 62 8.30 2.64 -23.42
C GLY A 62 9.71 2.42 -22.87
N LYS A 63 10.23 3.39 -22.12
CA LYS A 63 11.59 3.39 -21.52
C LYS A 63 11.58 3.16 -20.01
N ASN A 64 10.44 2.78 -19.44
CA ASN A 64 10.35 2.54 -18.01
C ASN A 64 10.83 1.13 -17.66
N GLU A 65 11.97 1.03 -16.97
CA GLU A 65 12.60 -0.25 -16.60
C GLU A 65 11.95 -0.92 -15.38
N PHE A 66 11.06 -0.23 -14.66
CA PHE A 66 10.46 -0.72 -13.41
C PHE A 66 9.14 -1.46 -13.60
N VAL A 67 8.53 -1.38 -14.79
CA VAL A 67 7.29 -2.11 -15.13
C VAL A 67 7.50 -3.58 -14.81
N ALA A 68 6.65 -4.19 -13.97
CA ALA A 68 6.86 -5.54 -13.48
C ALA A 68 6.56 -6.60 -14.54
N GLU A 69 5.40 -6.47 -15.20
CA GLU A 69 4.87 -7.46 -16.12
C GLU A 69 5.59 -7.43 -17.48
N ASP A 70 6.08 -8.58 -17.93
CA ASP A 70 6.91 -8.68 -19.15
C ASP A 70 6.17 -8.23 -20.41
N TYR A 71 4.87 -8.49 -20.51
CA TYR A 71 4.07 -8.12 -21.69
C TYR A 71 3.83 -6.60 -21.81
N LEU A 72 4.14 -5.83 -20.75
CA LEU A 72 4.03 -4.35 -20.71
C LEU A 72 5.40 -3.65 -20.87
N LYS A 73 6.51 -4.39 -20.86
CA LYS A 73 7.87 -3.82 -20.94
C LYS A 73 8.25 -3.42 -22.37
N GLY A 74 9.13 -2.41 -22.48
CA GLY A 74 9.80 -2.05 -23.74
C GLY A 74 8.89 -1.53 -24.85
N ARG A 75 7.66 -1.12 -24.52
CA ARG A 75 6.67 -0.59 -25.45
C ARG A 75 6.00 0.66 -24.87
N PRO A 76 5.46 1.57 -25.70
CA PRO A 76 4.57 2.63 -25.23
C PRO A 76 3.44 2.03 -24.38
N PHE A 77 3.46 2.34 -23.08
CA PHE A 77 2.61 1.67 -22.09
C PHE A 77 1.12 2.00 -22.29
N TYR A 78 0.83 3.24 -22.68
CA TYR A 78 -0.53 3.77 -22.77
C TYR A 78 -1.25 3.44 -24.08
N ASP A 79 -0.54 2.93 -25.09
CA ASP A 79 -1.10 2.66 -26.41
C ASP A 79 -2.13 1.52 -26.34
N GLY A 80 -3.37 1.84 -26.72
CA GLY A 80 -4.52 0.95 -26.68
C GLY A 80 -5.28 0.96 -25.35
N LEU A 81 -4.81 1.68 -24.34
CA LEU A 81 -5.51 1.72 -23.04
C LEU A 81 -6.79 2.55 -23.14
N LYS A 82 -7.80 2.13 -22.38
CA LYS A 82 -9.11 2.77 -22.37
C LYS A 82 -9.27 3.77 -21.23
N PHE A 83 -10.11 4.78 -21.48
CA PHE A 83 -10.72 5.60 -20.44
C PHE A 83 -11.78 4.76 -19.71
N HIS A 84 -11.32 3.95 -18.74
CA HIS A 84 -12.15 2.97 -18.05
C HIS A 84 -13.16 3.61 -17.08
N ARG A 85 -12.98 4.88 -16.73
CA ARG A 85 -13.91 5.61 -15.85
C ARG A 85 -14.04 7.05 -16.30
N VAL A 86 -15.25 7.42 -16.70
CA VAL A 86 -15.59 8.79 -17.13
C VAL A 86 -16.80 9.24 -16.31
N ILE A 87 -16.64 10.33 -15.57
CA ILE A 87 -17.71 10.90 -14.74
C ILE A 87 -17.93 12.34 -15.19
N LYS A 88 -19.10 12.59 -15.78
CA LYS A 88 -19.52 13.92 -16.21
C LYS A 88 -19.42 14.92 -15.07
N ASP A 89 -18.92 16.12 -15.38
CA ASP A 89 -18.72 17.21 -14.42
C ASP A 89 -17.79 16.83 -13.25
N PHE A 90 -16.90 15.86 -13.49
CA PHE A 90 -15.84 15.49 -12.56
C PHE A 90 -14.50 15.26 -13.29
N MET A 91 -14.33 14.11 -13.95
CA MET A 91 -13.05 13.75 -14.60
C MET A 91 -13.17 12.59 -15.60
N ILE A 92 -12.15 12.47 -16.45
CA ILE A 92 -11.86 11.28 -17.27
C ILE A 92 -10.61 10.57 -16.74
N GLN A 93 -10.69 9.28 -16.42
CA GLN A 93 -9.59 8.47 -15.85
C GLN A 93 -9.19 7.34 -16.79
N THR A 94 -7.88 7.13 -16.91
CA THR A 94 -7.23 6.17 -17.82
C THR A 94 -5.90 5.67 -17.23
N GLY A 95 -5.10 4.97 -18.03
CA GLY A 95 -3.77 4.48 -17.66
C GLY A 95 -3.75 3.14 -16.93
N ASP A 96 -4.88 2.43 -16.93
CA ASP A 96 -4.98 1.06 -16.40
C ASP A 96 -4.75 0.05 -17.53
N PRO A 97 -3.71 -0.82 -17.45
CA PRO A 97 -3.45 -1.87 -18.45
C PRO A 97 -4.55 -2.94 -18.55
N GLU A 98 -5.31 -3.17 -17.48
CA GLU A 98 -6.43 -4.13 -17.44
C GLU A 98 -7.77 -3.47 -17.75
N GLY A 99 -7.84 -2.14 -17.61
CA GLY A 99 -9.06 -1.35 -17.81
C GLY A 99 -10.19 -1.66 -16.82
N THR A 100 -9.85 -2.15 -15.63
CA THR A 100 -10.80 -2.50 -14.54
C THR A 100 -10.88 -1.42 -13.46
N GLY A 101 -9.99 -0.44 -13.49
CA GLY A 101 -9.70 0.52 -12.43
C GLY A 101 -8.65 0.05 -11.43
N SER A 102 -8.17 -1.21 -11.52
CA SER A 102 -7.28 -1.82 -10.51
C SER A 102 -5.89 -2.16 -11.02
N GLY A 103 -5.67 -2.22 -12.34
CA GLY A 103 -4.35 -2.54 -12.89
C GLY A 103 -3.35 -1.41 -12.72
N ASP A 104 -2.08 -1.78 -12.68
CA ASP A 104 -0.97 -0.87 -12.41
C ASP A 104 0.34 -1.34 -13.09
N THR A 105 1.45 -0.67 -12.82
CA THR A 105 2.77 -1.00 -13.38
C THR A 105 3.54 -2.08 -12.59
N GLY A 106 2.98 -2.58 -11.49
CA GLY A 106 3.66 -3.43 -10.51
C GLY A 106 4.61 -2.69 -9.55
N TYR A 107 4.66 -1.35 -9.61
CA TYR A 107 5.36 -0.52 -8.64
C TYR A 107 4.50 0.65 -8.18
N LYS A 108 4.86 1.20 -7.01
CA LYS A 108 4.24 2.38 -6.41
C LYS A 108 5.28 3.47 -6.12
N PHE A 109 4.89 4.74 -6.23
CA PHE A 109 5.74 5.88 -5.85
C PHE A 109 4.96 6.98 -5.10
N LYS A 110 5.72 7.84 -4.41
CA LYS A 110 5.23 8.90 -3.51
C LYS A 110 4.50 10.01 -4.26
N ASP A 111 3.64 10.73 -3.54
CA ASP A 111 2.98 11.93 -4.04
C ASP A 111 3.94 13.14 -4.07
N GLU A 112 3.71 14.08 -4.99
CA GLU A 112 4.47 15.34 -5.13
C GLU A 112 3.50 16.54 -5.08
N PHE A 113 3.16 16.98 -3.86
CA PHE A 113 2.32 18.17 -3.69
C PHE A 113 3.14 19.46 -3.81
N SER A 114 2.56 20.46 -4.46
CA SER A 114 3.16 21.78 -4.70
C SER A 114 2.15 22.90 -4.38
N ASP A 115 2.39 24.10 -4.87
CA ASP A 115 1.44 25.22 -4.86
C ASP A 115 0.26 25.04 -5.85
N LEU A 116 0.24 23.95 -6.64
CA LEU A 116 -0.87 23.61 -7.52
C LEU A 116 -2.07 23.05 -6.72
N ILE A 117 -3.25 23.53 -7.04
CA ILE A 117 -4.53 23.13 -6.44
C ILE A 117 -5.58 22.87 -7.54
N PHE A 118 -6.66 22.16 -7.20
CA PHE A 118 -7.73 21.79 -8.12
C PHE A 118 -8.76 22.91 -8.35
N ASP A 119 -8.30 24.07 -8.81
CA ASP A 119 -9.09 25.31 -8.94
C ASP A 119 -9.78 25.48 -10.31
N LYS A 120 -9.50 24.61 -11.28
CA LYS A 120 -10.04 24.66 -12.65
C LYS A 120 -10.21 23.27 -13.28
N GLY A 121 -10.98 23.23 -14.36
CA GLY A 121 -11.01 22.08 -15.27
C GLY A 121 -9.72 21.97 -16.09
N GLY A 122 -9.44 20.76 -16.59
CA GLY A 122 -8.28 20.47 -17.42
C GLY A 122 -7.00 20.20 -16.63
N LEU A 123 -7.07 19.93 -15.33
CA LEU A 123 -5.90 19.57 -14.54
C LEU A 123 -5.60 18.07 -14.70
N LEU A 124 -4.34 17.75 -14.98
CA LEU A 124 -3.83 16.40 -15.12
C LEU A 124 -3.24 15.94 -13.79
N ALA A 125 -3.75 14.85 -13.24
CA ALA A 125 -3.33 14.35 -11.95
C ALA A 125 -3.28 12.82 -11.85
N MET A 126 -2.45 12.31 -10.94
CA MET A 126 -2.33 10.86 -10.70
C MET A 126 -3.55 10.32 -9.96
N ALA A 127 -4.11 9.21 -10.45
CA ALA A 127 -5.03 8.40 -9.67
C ALA A 127 -4.22 7.55 -8.67
N ASN A 128 -4.74 7.39 -7.45
CA ASN A 128 -4.11 6.59 -6.40
C ASN A 128 -5.17 5.98 -5.46
N ASN A 129 -4.74 5.00 -4.66
CA ASN A 129 -5.54 4.31 -3.64
C ASN A 129 -5.10 4.72 -2.22
N GLY A 130 -4.78 6.01 -2.05
CA GLY A 130 -4.23 6.57 -0.82
C GLY A 130 -2.75 6.97 -0.94
N PRO A 131 -2.16 7.52 0.14
CA PRO A 131 -0.83 8.11 0.10
C PRO A 131 0.24 7.16 -0.44
N ALA A 132 1.11 7.68 -1.31
CA ALA A 132 2.24 6.96 -1.92
C ALA A 132 1.87 5.68 -2.70
N THR A 133 0.71 5.70 -3.36
CA THR A 133 0.25 4.59 -4.22
C THR A 133 0.11 4.96 -5.70
N ASN A 134 0.81 6.02 -6.15
CA ASN A 134 0.84 6.40 -7.56
C ASN A 134 1.52 5.31 -8.41
N SER A 135 1.04 5.12 -9.65
CA SER A 135 1.58 4.15 -10.60
C SER A 135 1.41 4.65 -12.04
N SER A 136 0.58 4.05 -12.90
CA SER A 136 0.32 4.50 -14.27
C SER A 136 -0.99 5.28 -14.45
N GLN A 137 -1.98 5.05 -13.59
CA GLN A 137 -3.30 5.63 -13.78
C GLN A 137 -3.29 7.14 -13.52
N PHE A 138 -3.94 7.89 -14.39
CA PHE A 138 -4.10 9.34 -14.27
C PHE A 138 -5.51 9.76 -14.70
N PHE A 139 -5.89 10.97 -14.34
CA PHE A 139 -7.15 11.57 -14.75
C PHE A 139 -6.97 13.03 -15.16
N ILE A 140 -7.93 13.53 -15.94
CA ILE A 140 -8.05 14.94 -16.34
C ILE A 140 -9.39 15.46 -15.84
N THR A 141 -9.41 16.57 -15.11
CA THR A 141 -10.64 17.14 -14.54
C THR A 141 -11.51 17.82 -15.62
N HIS A 142 -12.84 17.74 -15.47
CA HIS A 142 -13.77 18.55 -16.25
C HIS A 142 -13.98 19.95 -15.63
N VAL A 143 -13.94 20.02 -14.30
CA VAL A 143 -14.31 21.20 -13.49
C VAL A 143 -13.35 21.35 -12.30
N PRO A 144 -13.41 22.43 -11.49
CA PRO A 144 -12.70 22.52 -10.22
C PRO A 144 -13.09 21.40 -9.25
N THR A 145 -12.11 20.81 -8.56
CA THR A 145 -12.30 19.66 -7.65
C THR A 145 -11.48 19.79 -6.35
N PRO A 146 -11.68 20.84 -5.53
CA PRO A 146 -10.81 21.15 -4.38
C PRO A 146 -10.77 20.06 -3.29
N TRP A 147 -11.75 19.16 -3.23
CA TRP A 147 -11.72 18.03 -2.31
C TRP A 147 -10.61 17.00 -2.62
N LEU A 148 -9.94 17.12 -3.77
CA LEU A 148 -8.77 16.34 -4.19
C LEU A 148 -7.43 16.99 -3.82
N ASP A 149 -7.44 18.23 -3.31
CA ASP A 149 -6.22 18.94 -2.91
C ASP A 149 -5.44 18.14 -1.85
N ASN A 150 -4.11 18.05 -2.02
CA ASN A 150 -3.21 17.27 -1.18
C ASN A 150 -3.55 15.78 -1.07
N LYS A 151 -4.32 15.24 -2.04
CA LYS A 151 -4.61 13.79 -2.18
C LYS A 151 -4.09 13.21 -3.48
N HIS A 152 -4.09 14.00 -4.56
CA HIS A 152 -3.62 13.59 -5.88
C HIS A 152 -2.56 14.55 -6.39
N THR A 153 -1.47 14.00 -6.94
CA THR A 153 -0.39 14.80 -7.52
C THR A 153 -0.85 15.42 -8.84
N ILE A 154 -0.98 16.75 -8.90
CA ILE A 154 -1.15 17.49 -10.15
C ILE A 154 0.22 17.58 -10.83
N PHE A 155 0.32 17.13 -12.07
CA PHE A 155 1.58 17.09 -12.82
C PHE A 155 1.49 17.69 -14.23
N GLY A 156 0.39 18.36 -14.52
CA GLY A 156 0.22 19.07 -15.78
C GLY A 156 -1.18 19.63 -15.93
N HIS A 157 -1.45 20.18 -17.10
CA HIS A 157 -2.77 20.69 -17.45
C HIS A 157 -2.97 20.69 -18.97
N VAL A 158 -4.24 20.71 -19.36
CA VAL A 158 -4.66 20.79 -20.76
C VAL A 158 -4.36 22.18 -21.30
N VAL A 159 -3.76 22.20 -22.49
CA VAL A 159 -3.45 23.42 -23.26
C VAL A 159 -4.14 23.36 -24.63
N ASP A 160 -4.08 24.46 -25.36
CA ASP A 160 -4.79 24.67 -26.63
C ASP A 160 -6.29 24.36 -26.51
N ASN A 161 -6.94 23.95 -27.60
CA ASN A 161 -8.35 23.56 -27.60
C ASN A 161 -8.57 22.12 -27.10
N GLY A 162 -7.65 21.56 -26.30
CA GLY A 162 -7.71 20.18 -25.81
C GLY A 162 -8.92 19.89 -24.92
N MET A 163 -9.46 20.91 -24.25
CA MET A 163 -10.63 20.76 -23.37
C MET A 163 -11.89 20.33 -24.12
N GLU A 164 -12.05 20.72 -25.39
CA GLU A 164 -13.17 20.26 -26.21
C GLU A 164 -13.14 18.74 -26.44
N VAL A 165 -11.94 18.17 -26.57
CA VAL A 165 -11.76 16.73 -26.74
C VAL A 165 -11.96 16.03 -25.40
N VAL A 166 -11.38 16.54 -24.31
CA VAL A 166 -11.61 16.02 -22.94
C VAL A 166 -13.10 15.89 -22.65
N ASN A 167 -13.90 16.92 -22.98
CA ASN A 167 -15.34 16.92 -22.76
C ASN A 167 -16.14 15.99 -23.71
N LYS A 168 -15.52 15.47 -24.78
CA LYS A 168 -16.12 14.51 -25.72
C LYS A 168 -15.77 13.06 -25.41
N ILE A 169 -14.78 12.82 -24.54
CA ILE A 169 -14.39 11.48 -24.14
C ILE A 169 -15.55 10.82 -23.39
N GLU A 170 -15.85 9.60 -23.78
CA GLU A 170 -16.83 8.72 -23.16
C GLU A 170 -16.11 7.50 -22.57
N GLN A 171 -16.80 6.77 -21.69
CA GLN A 171 -16.23 5.54 -21.13
C GLN A 171 -15.93 4.52 -22.24
N ASP A 172 -14.82 3.82 -22.09
CA ASP A 172 -14.29 2.84 -23.05
C ASP A 172 -13.73 3.42 -24.36
N ASP A 173 -13.68 4.75 -24.51
CA ASP A 173 -12.81 5.39 -25.51
C ASP A 173 -11.34 5.03 -25.27
N VAL A 174 -10.51 5.12 -26.31
CA VAL A 174 -9.15 4.58 -26.30
C VAL A 174 -8.09 5.63 -26.61
N ILE A 175 -6.95 5.49 -25.93
CA ILE A 175 -5.69 6.12 -26.30
C ILE A 175 -5.12 5.33 -27.47
N LYS A 176 -4.93 5.99 -28.60
CA LYS A 176 -4.22 5.43 -29.76
C LYS A 176 -2.71 5.51 -29.55
N SER A 177 -2.21 6.66 -29.11
CA SER A 177 -0.80 6.88 -28.80
C SER A 177 -0.61 8.09 -27.89
N ILE A 178 0.54 8.15 -27.20
CA ILE A 178 1.00 9.36 -26.51
C ILE A 178 2.37 9.77 -27.06
N THR A 179 2.46 10.98 -27.59
CA THR A 179 3.73 11.55 -28.09
C THR A 179 4.25 12.62 -27.14
N ILE A 180 5.50 12.49 -26.67
CA ILE A 180 6.16 13.48 -25.83
C ILE A 180 6.89 14.52 -26.68
N ILE A 181 6.58 15.80 -26.46
CA ILE A 181 7.14 16.94 -27.19
C ILE A 181 8.00 17.77 -26.23
N ARG A 182 9.25 18.04 -26.62
CA ARG A 182 10.23 18.79 -25.82
C ARG A 182 10.60 20.08 -26.53
N LYS A 183 10.10 21.23 -26.07
CA LYS A 183 10.39 22.56 -26.64
C LYS A 183 11.25 23.37 -25.66
N GLY A 184 12.30 24.01 -26.18
CA GLY A 184 13.27 24.74 -25.36
C GLY A 184 14.36 23.86 -24.74
N GLU A 185 15.45 24.49 -24.35
CA GLU A 185 16.65 23.82 -23.81
C GLU A 185 16.39 23.11 -22.49
N ALA A 186 15.58 23.70 -21.60
CA ALA A 186 15.31 23.13 -20.29
C ALA A 186 14.51 21.82 -20.37
N ALA A 187 13.50 21.75 -21.24
CA ALA A 187 12.70 20.53 -21.44
C ALA A 187 13.51 19.42 -22.12
N LYS A 188 14.39 19.77 -23.08
CA LYS A 188 15.29 18.81 -23.73
C LYS A 188 16.31 18.20 -22.76
N LYS A 189 16.76 18.96 -21.75
CA LYS A 189 17.69 18.51 -20.73
C LYS A 189 17.05 17.66 -19.63
N PHE A 190 15.72 17.65 -19.50
CA PHE A 190 15.03 16.83 -18.51
C PHE A 190 15.15 15.34 -18.88
N ASN A 191 15.93 14.61 -18.09
CA ASN A 191 16.17 13.18 -18.29
C ASN A 191 15.22 12.35 -17.43
N ALA A 192 14.03 12.06 -17.97
CA ALA A 192 13.00 11.29 -17.28
C ALA A 192 13.48 9.90 -16.81
N VAL A 193 14.23 9.16 -17.65
CA VAL A 193 14.77 7.84 -17.29
C VAL A 193 15.67 7.94 -16.06
N LYS A 194 16.64 8.86 -16.09
CA LYS A 194 17.55 9.06 -14.96
C LYS A 194 16.82 9.54 -13.71
N THR A 195 15.92 10.51 -13.84
CA THR A 195 15.14 11.04 -12.70
C THR A 195 14.36 9.94 -11.99
N PHE A 196 13.68 9.08 -12.75
CA PHE A 196 12.88 8.00 -12.18
C PHE A 196 13.75 6.87 -11.60
N PHE A 197 14.85 6.54 -12.27
CA PHE A 197 15.82 5.57 -11.77
C PHE A 197 16.50 6.01 -10.46
N ASP A 198 16.92 7.28 -10.37
CA ASP A 198 17.53 7.85 -9.17
C ASP A 198 16.57 7.81 -7.99
N TYR A 199 15.29 8.11 -8.21
CA TYR A 199 14.24 8.00 -7.19
C TYR A 199 14.18 6.60 -6.60
N PHE A 200 14.03 5.56 -7.42
CA PHE A 200 13.97 4.19 -6.92
C PHE A 200 15.29 3.72 -6.30
N SER A 201 16.43 4.22 -6.78
CA SER A 201 17.74 3.96 -6.18
C SER A 201 17.83 4.51 -4.76
N VAL A 202 17.27 5.70 -4.50
CA VAL A 202 17.18 6.29 -3.15
C VAL A 202 16.18 5.53 -2.29
N GLU A 203 14.99 5.21 -2.80
CA GLU A 203 13.98 4.46 -2.06
C GLU A 203 14.47 3.06 -1.65
N ALA A 204 15.20 2.37 -2.54
CA ALA A 204 15.82 1.09 -2.22
C ALA A 204 16.86 1.21 -1.08
N LYS A 205 17.69 2.28 -1.10
CA LYS A 205 18.63 2.57 0.00
C LYS A 205 17.91 2.87 1.31
N ASN A 206 16.87 3.70 1.26
CA ASN A 206 16.06 4.05 2.44
C ASN A 206 15.39 2.81 3.04
N LYS A 207 14.79 1.95 2.21
CA LYS A 207 14.19 0.69 2.64
C LYS A 207 15.22 -0.24 3.27
N LYS A 208 16.40 -0.39 2.65
CA LYS A 208 17.50 -1.19 3.22
C LYS A 208 17.97 -0.63 4.57
N ALA A 209 18.09 0.68 4.70
CA ALA A 209 18.48 1.32 5.95
C ALA A 209 17.42 1.14 7.04
N ALA A 210 16.13 1.27 6.71
CA ALA A 210 15.02 1.03 7.64
C ALA A 210 15.00 -0.43 8.13
N LEU A 211 15.14 -1.40 7.23
CA LEU A 211 15.22 -2.82 7.59
C LEU A 211 16.45 -3.13 8.45
N ALA A 212 17.60 -2.52 8.16
CA ALA A 212 18.80 -2.68 8.98
C ALA A 212 18.62 -2.08 10.38
N LEU A 213 17.95 -0.93 10.49
CA LEU A 213 17.61 -0.30 11.76
C LEU A 213 16.63 -1.16 12.57
N GLU A 214 15.61 -1.72 11.94
CA GLU A 214 14.65 -2.63 12.56
C GLU A 214 15.31 -3.92 13.05
N ALA A 215 16.15 -4.54 12.21
CA ALA A 215 16.93 -5.72 12.58
C ALA A 215 17.87 -5.43 13.77
N LYS A 216 18.51 -4.25 13.79
CA LYS A 216 19.34 -3.82 14.92
C LYS A 216 18.52 -3.66 16.20
N LYS A 217 17.35 -3.01 16.13
CA LYS A 217 16.43 -2.87 17.28
C LYS A 217 15.97 -4.24 17.79
N GLN A 218 15.69 -5.18 16.89
CA GLN A 218 15.30 -6.53 17.25
C GLN A 218 16.46 -7.28 17.93
N GLN A 219 17.68 -7.16 17.40
CA GLN A 219 18.87 -7.76 18.01
C GLN A 219 19.15 -7.19 19.41
N GLU A 220 19.02 -5.87 19.58
CA GLU A 220 19.17 -5.21 20.89
C GLU A 220 18.09 -5.68 21.88
N TYR A 221 16.84 -5.82 21.42
CA TYR A 221 15.74 -6.38 22.21
C TYR A 221 16.04 -7.82 22.61
N ASP A 222 16.40 -8.69 21.66
CA ASP A 222 16.66 -10.11 21.92
C ASP A 222 17.84 -10.28 22.88
N ALA A 223 18.90 -9.47 22.75
CA ALA A 223 20.01 -9.49 23.69
C ALA A 223 19.60 -9.02 25.09
N LYS A 224 18.81 -7.94 25.20
CA LYS A 224 18.37 -7.37 26.48
C LYS A 224 17.43 -8.31 27.24
N TYR A 225 16.54 -8.99 26.55
CA TYR A 225 15.52 -9.86 27.15
C TYR A 225 15.81 -11.36 27.00
N ALA A 226 17.00 -11.73 26.49
CA ALA A 226 17.41 -13.12 26.27
C ALA A 226 17.18 -14.00 27.50
N LYS A 227 17.61 -13.54 28.68
CA LYS A 227 17.48 -14.29 29.92
C LYS A 227 16.01 -14.52 30.30
N VAL A 228 15.19 -13.48 30.20
CA VAL A 228 13.74 -13.56 30.50
C VAL A 228 13.05 -14.55 29.56
N ILE A 229 13.38 -14.50 28.27
CA ILE A 229 12.83 -15.42 27.26
C ILE A 229 13.30 -16.85 27.51
N GLN A 230 14.59 -17.06 27.80
CA GLN A 230 15.15 -18.38 28.12
C GLN A 230 14.51 -18.98 29.37
N ASP A 231 14.33 -18.20 30.43
CA ASP A 231 13.69 -18.65 31.66
C ASP A 231 12.22 -19.00 31.43
N LYS A 232 11.54 -18.23 30.57
CA LYS A 232 10.16 -18.50 30.17
C LYS A 232 10.03 -19.79 29.35
N LEU A 233 10.94 -20.02 28.41
CA LEU A 233 11.02 -21.27 27.65
C LEU A 233 11.25 -22.48 28.56
N ALA A 234 12.22 -22.37 29.48
CA ALA A 234 12.49 -23.44 30.44
C ALA A 234 11.27 -23.74 31.32
N PHE A 235 10.54 -22.71 31.75
CA PHE A 235 9.28 -22.85 32.47
C PHE A 235 8.23 -23.60 31.62
N PHE A 236 8.04 -23.22 30.36
CA PHE A 236 7.08 -23.88 29.47
C PHE A 236 7.44 -25.34 29.20
N GLU A 237 8.70 -25.65 28.90
CA GLU A 237 9.15 -27.03 28.69
C GLU A 237 8.95 -27.87 29.96
N SER A 238 9.21 -27.32 31.14
CA SER A 238 9.00 -28.04 32.42
C SER A 238 7.54 -28.44 32.69
N LEU A 239 6.58 -27.76 32.05
CA LEU A 239 5.15 -28.01 32.17
C LEU A 239 4.59 -28.84 31.01
N LYS A 240 5.21 -28.77 29.82
CA LYS A 240 4.69 -29.37 28.58
C LYS A 240 4.53 -30.88 28.72
N ASP A 241 5.46 -31.56 29.37
CA ASP A 241 5.39 -33.02 29.59
C ASP A 241 4.43 -33.43 30.71
N LYS A 242 4.14 -32.51 31.63
CA LYS A 242 3.20 -32.72 32.75
C LYS A 242 1.77 -32.30 32.40
N SER A 243 1.59 -31.73 31.21
CA SER A 243 0.31 -31.18 30.78
C SER A 243 -0.70 -32.29 30.43
N THR A 244 -1.97 -32.04 30.72
CA THR A 244 -3.06 -32.90 30.30
C THR A 244 -3.43 -32.56 28.85
N LYS A 245 -3.40 -33.56 27.97
CA LYS A 245 -3.82 -33.42 26.57
C LYS A 245 -5.29 -33.76 26.42
N THR A 246 -6.05 -32.90 25.75
CA THR A 246 -7.46 -33.13 25.41
C THR A 246 -7.61 -33.77 24.02
N ALA A 247 -8.84 -34.17 23.68
CA ALA A 247 -9.15 -34.79 22.38
C ALA A 247 -8.92 -33.84 21.18
N SER A 248 -9.07 -32.52 21.38
CA SER A 248 -8.85 -31.51 20.33
C SER A 248 -7.36 -31.26 20.04
N GLY A 249 -6.48 -31.74 20.91
CA GLY A 249 -5.03 -31.51 20.85
C GLY A 249 -4.54 -30.38 21.75
N LEU A 250 -5.44 -29.64 22.43
CA LEU A 250 -5.06 -28.70 23.49
C LEU A 250 -4.28 -29.45 24.58
N LYS A 251 -3.20 -28.84 25.06
CA LYS A 251 -2.52 -29.27 26.28
C LYS A 251 -2.65 -28.18 27.32
N TYR A 252 -2.95 -28.55 28.57
CA TYR A 252 -3.05 -27.58 29.66
C TYR A 252 -2.43 -28.08 30.95
N SER A 253 -2.01 -27.14 31.80
CA SER A 253 -1.50 -27.42 33.15
C SER A 253 -2.06 -26.38 34.12
N ILE A 254 -2.69 -26.82 35.22
CA ILE A 254 -3.10 -25.93 36.31
C ILE A 254 -1.88 -25.68 37.20
N THR A 255 -1.28 -24.50 37.06
CA THR A 255 -0.05 -24.13 37.76
C THR A 255 -0.30 -23.63 39.18
N LYS A 256 -1.52 -23.16 39.47
CA LYS A 256 -1.98 -22.84 40.81
C LYS A 256 -3.46 -23.20 40.92
N LYS A 257 -3.81 -24.01 41.92
CA LYS A 257 -5.21 -24.32 42.22
C LYS A 257 -5.83 -23.23 43.08
N GLY A 258 -6.96 -22.70 42.64
CA GLY A 258 -7.82 -21.79 43.39
C GLY A 258 -8.72 -22.53 44.38
N SER A 259 -9.27 -21.78 45.34
CA SER A 259 -10.25 -22.28 46.32
C SER A 259 -11.71 -22.14 45.83
N GLY A 260 -11.92 -21.47 44.70
CA GLY A 260 -13.25 -21.21 44.16
C GLY A 260 -13.85 -22.43 43.46
N LYS A 261 -15.19 -22.43 43.35
CA LYS A 261 -15.91 -23.44 42.58
C LYS A 261 -15.71 -23.21 41.08
N LYS A 262 -16.03 -24.24 40.29
CA LYS A 262 -16.11 -24.09 38.84
C LYS A 262 -17.26 -23.13 38.47
N PRO A 263 -17.05 -22.12 37.62
CA PRO A 263 -18.12 -21.26 37.16
C PRO A 263 -19.22 -22.04 36.42
N ALA A 264 -20.46 -21.61 36.56
CA ALA A 264 -21.57 -22.18 35.80
C ALA A 264 -21.65 -21.56 34.39
N ASN A 265 -22.32 -22.25 33.47
CA ASN A 265 -22.63 -21.68 32.16
C ASN A 265 -23.47 -20.40 32.33
N GLY A 266 -23.16 -19.38 31.53
CA GLY A 266 -23.77 -18.05 31.63
C GLY A 266 -23.10 -17.12 32.62
N THR A 267 -22.20 -17.60 33.50
CA THR A 267 -21.44 -16.73 34.40
C THR A 267 -20.45 -15.87 33.62
N ILE A 268 -20.44 -14.56 33.89
CA ILE A 268 -19.38 -13.67 33.42
C ILE A 268 -18.17 -13.83 34.35
N VAL A 269 -17.01 -14.11 33.75
CA VAL A 269 -15.73 -14.24 34.44
C VAL A 269 -14.77 -13.18 33.95
N ASN A 270 -13.85 -12.76 34.82
CA ASN A 270 -12.76 -11.86 34.47
C ASN A 270 -11.45 -12.66 34.40
N ILE A 271 -10.67 -12.43 33.36
CA ILE A 271 -9.49 -13.23 33.05
C ILE A 271 -8.29 -12.32 32.89
N HIS A 272 -7.23 -12.58 33.65
CA HIS A 272 -5.90 -12.12 33.27
C HIS A 272 -5.24 -13.14 32.35
N TYR A 273 -4.53 -12.65 31.34
CA TYR A 273 -3.76 -13.46 30.40
C TYR A 273 -2.41 -12.83 30.07
N ALA A 274 -1.48 -13.68 29.66
CA ALA A 274 -0.28 -13.35 28.90
C ALA A 274 -0.08 -14.40 27.79
N GLY A 275 0.03 -13.93 26.55
CA GLY A 275 0.16 -14.74 25.35
C GLY A 275 1.57 -14.74 24.79
N PHE A 276 2.09 -15.93 24.50
CA PHE A 276 3.45 -16.17 24.05
C PHE A 276 3.49 -17.02 22.77
N LEU A 277 4.50 -16.78 21.95
CA LEU A 277 4.89 -17.70 20.89
C LEU A 277 5.69 -18.88 21.48
N GLU A 278 5.80 -20.00 20.76
CA GLU A 278 6.59 -21.15 21.20
C GLU A 278 8.09 -20.83 21.39
N ASN A 279 8.58 -19.73 20.82
CA ASN A 279 9.95 -19.24 21.05
C ASN A 279 10.09 -18.41 22.35
N GLY A 280 9.03 -18.32 23.17
CA GLY A 280 9.03 -17.61 24.46
C GLY A 280 8.83 -16.10 24.36
N GLN A 281 8.67 -15.54 23.16
CA GLN A 281 8.37 -14.12 22.98
C GLN A 281 6.92 -13.82 23.37
N LEU A 282 6.74 -12.77 24.19
CA LEU A 282 5.43 -12.23 24.54
C LEU A 282 4.83 -11.47 23.35
N PHE A 283 3.63 -11.85 22.92
CA PHE A 283 2.91 -11.13 21.87
C PHE A 283 1.81 -10.20 22.41
N ASP A 284 1.19 -10.54 23.54
CA ASP A 284 0.21 -9.67 24.21
C ASP A 284 0.01 -10.07 25.68
N THR A 285 -0.46 -9.14 26.51
CA THR A 285 -0.79 -9.40 27.92
C THR A 285 -1.78 -8.39 28.47
N SER A 286 -2.63 -8.86 29.37
CA SER A 286 -3.46 -8.00 30.23
C SER A 286 -2.71 -7.45 31.46
N LEU A 287 -1.49 -7.92 31.71
CA LEU A 287 -0.71 -7.62 32.91
C LEU A 287 0.43 -6.66 32.59
N GLU A 288 0.39 -5.46 33.18
CA GLU A 288 1.44 -4.45 33.02
C GLU A 288 2.82 -4.97 33.42
N SER A 289 2.91 -5.67 34.56
CA SER A 289 4.17 -6.21 35.07
C SER A 289 4.81 -7.22 34.11
N VAL A 290 4.00 -8.03 33.43
CA VAL A 290 4.47 -8.95 32.39
C VAL A 290 4.95 -8.16 31.17
N ALA A 291 4.22 -7.12 30.76
CA ALA A 291 4.64 -6.26 29.66
C ALA A 291 6.00 -5.59 29.96
N GLN A 292 6.20 -5.08 31.17
CA GLN A 292 7.48 -4.51 31.61
C GLN A 292 8.61 -5.55 31.62
N THR A 293 8.34 -6.75 32.14
CA THR A 293 9.31 -7.85 32.23
C THR A 293 9.85 -8.26 30.86
N PHE A 294 8.97 -8.30 29.84
CA PHE A 294 9.32 -8.66 28.48
C PHE A 294 9.63 -7.45 27.58
N GLY A 295 9.72 -6.24 28.12
CA GLY A 295 10.03 -5.05 27.32
C GLY A 295 8.96 -4.67 26.29
N LYS A 296 7.71 -5.07 26.53
CA LYS A 296 6.53 -4.78 25.70
C LYS A 296 5.58 -3.78 26.38
N PHE A 297 6.04 -3.08 27.40
CA PHE A 297 5.25 -2.05 28.07
C PHE A 297 4.98 -0.87 27.13
N ASP A 298 3.71 -0.47 27.04
CA ASP A 298 3.25 0.69 26.28
C ASP A 298 2.62 1.69 27.27
N SER A 299 3.24 2.87 27.37
CA SER A 299 2.80 3.93 28.28
C SER A 299 1.44 4.50 27.91
N ASN A 300 1.10 4.58 26.62
CA ASN A 300 -0.19 5.08 26.17
C ASN A 300 -1.28 4.07 26.52
N ARG A 301 -1.01 2.77 26.32
CA ARG A 301 -1.91 1.69 26.77
C ARG A 301 -2.15 1.75 28.27
N ALA A 302 -1.10 1.95 29.07
CA ALA A 302 -1.22 2.07 30.52
C ALA A 302 -2.10 3.27 30.92
N GLN A 303 -1.87 4.45 30.33
CA GLN A 303 -2.66 5.65 30.57
C GLN A 303 -4.14 5.48 30.20
N GLN A 304 -4.43 4.65 29.20
CA GLN A 304 -5.79 4.30 28.78
C GLN A 304 -6.40 3.15 29.60
N GLY A 305 -5.71 2.62 30.61
CA GLY A 305 -6.19 1.49 31.41
C GLY A 305 -6.21 0.16 30.64
N GLY A 306 -5.38 0.00 29.61
CA GLY A 306 -5.39 -1.18 28.74
C GLY A 306 -4.75 -2.45 29.31
N TYR A 307 -4.24 -2.42 30.54
CA TYR A 307 -3.74 -3.60 31.27
C TYR A 307 -4.77 -4.05 32.32
N GLN A 308 -5.90 -4.55 31.83
CA GLN A 308 -7.03 -5.00 32.65
C GLN A 308 -7.48 -6.40 32.23
N THR A 309 -8.22 -7.06 33.13
CA THR A 309 -8.84 -8.35 32.84
C THR A 309 -9.82 -8.25 31.69
N ILE A 310 -9.95 -9.32 30.91
CA ILE A 310 -10.99 -9.42 29.89
C ILE A 310 -12.21 -10.15 30.45
N PRO A 311 -13.44 -9.62 30.24
CA PRO A 311 -14.66 -10.33 30.61
C PRO A 311 -15.01 -11.39 29.57
N PHE A 312 -15.47 -12.56 30.01
CA PHE A 312 -15.97 -13.61 29.13
C PHE A 312 -17.14 -14.36 29.75
N GLN A 313 -18.11 -14.78 28.95
CA GLN A 313 -19.26 -15.57 29.42
C GLN A 313 -19.00 -17.07 29.27
N ILE A 314 -18.99 -17.81 30.38
CA ILE A 314 -18.76 -19.25 30.38
C ILE A 314 -19.86 -19.98 29.58
N GLY A 315 -19.46 -20.94 28.76
CA GLY A 315 -20.33 -21.66 27.83
C GLY A 315 -20.50 -21.03 26.44
N LYS A 316 -20.03 -19.78 26.25
CA LYS A 316 -19.97 -19.15 24.92
C LYS A 316 -18.89 -19.81 24.05
N ARG A 317 -19.10 -19.89 22.73
CA ARG A 317 -18.19 -20.56 21.78
C ARG A 317 -17.51 -19.63 20.77
N ASP A 318 -17.84 -18.35 20.82
CA ASP A 318 -17.34 -17.28 19.97
C ASP A 318 -16.76 -16.12 20.83
N GLY A 319 -15.95 -15.26 20.20
CA GLY A 319 -15.34 -14.08 20.83
C GLY A 319 -13.90 -14.28 21.34
N LEU A 320 -13.49 -15.52 21.62
CA LEU A 320 -12.10 -15.91 21.89
C LEU A 320 -11.71 -17.11 21.02
N ILE A 321 -10.41 -17.35 20.86
CA ILE A 321 -9.93 -18.51 20.08
C ILE A 321 -10.38 -19.85 20.73
N PRO A 322 -10.66 -20.90 19.94
CA PRO A 322 -11.21 -22.15 20.45
C PRO A 322 -10.42 -22.79 21.60
N GLY A 323 -9.08 -22.82 21.49
CA GLY A 323 -8.23 -23.42 22.52
C GLY A 323 -8.21 -22.65 23.84
N PHE A 324 -8.42 -21.33 23.80
CA PHE A 324 -8.54 -20.51 25.00
C PHE A 324 -9.86 -20.79 25.70
N ILE A 325 -10.97 -20.83 24.95
CA ILE A 325 -12.30 -21.19 25.47
C ILE A 325 -12.28 -22.59 26.09
N GLU A 326 -11.70 -23.56 25.38
CA GLU A 326 -11.58 -24.93 25.89
C GLU A 326 -10.72 -25.00 27.17
N GLY A 327 -9.66 -24.19 27.26
CA GLY A 327 -8.85 -24.08 28.47
C GLY A 327 -9.62 -23.52 29.66
N LEU A 328 -10.44 -22.48 29.45
CA LEU A 328 -11.33 -21.93 30.48
C LEU A 328 -12.32 -22.97 31.01
N ASP A 329 -12.85 -23.83 30.13
CA ASP A 329 -13.74 -24.93 30.51
C ASP A 329 -13.07 -25.94 31.48
N LYS A 330 -11.74 -25.89 31.66
CA LYS A 330 -10.98 -26.75 32.60
C LYS A 330 -10.68 -26.08 33.94
N MET A 331 -11.01 -24.80 34.13
CA MET A 331 -10.60 -24.01 35.29
C MET A 331 -11.74 -23.78 36.30
N SER A 332 -11.34 -23.57 37.55
CA SER A 332 -12.16 -23.05 38.65
C SER A 332 -11.74 -21.61 39.00
N PHE A 333 -12.60 -20.87 39.70
CA PHE A 333 -12.24 -19.54 40.19
C PHE A 333 -10.98 -19.56 41.06
N GLY A 334 -10.06 -18.63 40.78
CA GLY A 334 -8.74 -18.52 41.42
C GLY A 334 -7.65 -19.44 40.83
N ASP A 335 -7.99 -20.30 39.86
CA ASP A 335 -6.98 -21.11 39.17
C ASP A 335 -6.07 -20.22 38.31
N LYS A 336 -4.78 -20.59 38.25
CA LYS A 336 -3.86 -20.20 37.18
C LYS A 336 -3.53 -21.40 36.31
N ALA A 337 -3.47 -21.19 35.01
CA ALA A 337 -3.20 -22.25 34.05
C ALA A 337 -2.24 -21.81 32.95
N VAL A 338 -1.54 -22.78 32.37
CA VAL A 338 -0.80 -22.65 31.11
C VAL A 338 -1.50 -23.51 30.08
N LEU A 339 -1.82 -22.90 28.94
CA LEU A 339 -2.44 -23.54 27.77
C LEU A 339 -1.43 -23.58 26.63
N PHE A 340 -1.13 -24.76 26.09
CA PHE A 340 -0.39 -24.91 24.84
C PHE A 340 -1.38 -25.21 23.74
N ILE A 341 -1.61 -24.22 22.88
CA ILE A 341 -2.68 -24.21 21.90
C ILE A 341 -2.09 -24.46 20.51
N PRO A 342 -2.39 -25.61 19.88
CA PRO A 342 -1.98 -25.86 18.51
C PRO A 342 -2.68 -24.89 17.54
N SER A 343 -2.05 -24.63 16.40
CA SER A 343 -2.47 -23.56 15.47
C SER A 343 -3.92 -23.65 15.00
N HIS A 344 -4.48 -24.85 14.84
CA HIS A 344 -5.89 -25.06 14.45
C HIS A 344 -6.90 -24.70 15.56
N LEU A 345 -6.46 -24.60 16.80
CA LEU A 345 -7.24 -24.09 17.94
C LEU A 345 -6.89 -22.63 18.29
N ALA A 346 -5.92 -22.05 17.58
CA ALA A 346 -5.47 -20.67 17.71
C ALA A 346 -5.96 -19.83 16.53
N TYR A 347 -5.04 -19.16 15.82
CA TYR A 347 -5.34 -18.24 14.72
C TYR A 347 -5.21 -18.87 13.33
N GLY A 348 -4.85 -20.15 13.23
CA GLY A 348 -4.78 -20.91 11.98
C GLY A 348 -3.92 -20.24 10.89
N ALA A 349 -4.34 -20.39 9.64
CA ALA A 349 -3.64 -19.85 8.46
C ALA A 349 -3.58 -18.32 8.41
N GLY A 350 -4.47 -17.62 9.13
CA GLY A 350 -4.55 -16.16 9.11
C GLY A 350 -3.56 -15.48 10.03
N GLY A 351 -3.15 -16.14 11.12
CA GLY A 351 -2.38 -15.48 12.18
C GLY A 351 -3.16 -14.35 12.85
N ALA A 352 -2.47 -13.47 13.58
CA ALA A 352 -3.07 -12.29 14.20
C ALA A 352 -2.17 -11.07 13.96
N GLY A 353 -2.53 -10.27 12.94
CA GLY A 353 -1.79 -9.06 12.55
C GLY A 353 -0.29 -9.34 12.38
N ASN A 354 0.54 -8.49 12.99
CA ASN A 354 2.00 -8.63 12.99
C ASN A 354 2.56 -9.29 14.26
N VAL A 355 1.68 -9.85 15.11
CA VAL A 355 2.07 -10.35 16.45
C VAL A 355 2.03 -11.88 16.57
N VAL A 356 1.18 -12.56 15.78
CA VAL A 356 1.14 -14.02 15.69
C VAL A 356 1.23 -14.46 14.22
N PRO A 357 2.28 -15.19 13.82
CA PRO A 357 2.42 -15.67 12.44
C PRO A 357 1.34 -16.69 12.05
N PRO A 358 1.04 -16.82 10.73
CA PRO A 358 0.27 -17.93 10.21
C PRO A 358 0.76 -19.29 10.70
N TYR A 359 -0.18 -20.17 11.06
CA TYR A 359 0.05 -21.54 11.54
C TYR A 359 0.89 -21.65 12.82
N ALA A 360 1.11 -20.55 13.54
CA ALA A 360 1.81 -20.60 14.81
C ALA A 360 1.00 -21.34 15.88
N ASN A 361 1.64 -22.25 16.60
CA ASN A 361 1.16 -22.66 17.92
C ASN A 361 1.48 -21.54 18.90
N ILE A 362 0.66 -21.40 19.93
CA ILE A 362 0.82 -20.35 20.93
C ILE A 362 0.61 -20.91 22.34
N ILE A 363 1.13 -20.18 23.31
CA ILE A 363 1.05 -20.52 24.72
C ILE A 363 0.37 -19.38 25.46
N PHE A 364 -0.63 -19.68 26.27
CA PHE A 364 -1.28 -18.70 27.13
C PHE A 364 -1.08 -19.05 28.60
N GLU A 365 -0.59 -18.10 29.37
CA GLU A 365 -0.74 -18.08 30.82
C GLU A 365 -2.04 -17.35 31.14
N ILE A 366 -2.94 -17.97 31.90
CA ILE A 366 -4.23 -17.40 32.26
C ILE A 366 -4.54 -17.54 33.74
N GLU A 367 -5.26 -16.57 34.29
CA GLU A 367 -5.75 -16.54 35.66
C GLU A 367 -7.23 -16.17 35.66
N LEU A 368 -8.04 -17.04 36.26
CA LEU A 368 -9.47 -16.82 36.39
C LEU A 368 -9.75 -16.10 37.72
N ILE A 369 -10.15 -14.84 37.66
CA ILE A 369 -10.30 -14.00 38.85
C ILE A 369 -11.45 -14.48 39.72
N GLN A 370 -11.17 -14.60 41.02
CA GLN A 370 -12.20 -14.92 42.00
C GLN A 370 -13.18 -13.74 42.15
N PRO A 371 -14.49 -13.97 42.08
CA PRO A 371 -15.47 -12.92 42.38
C PRO A 371 -15.31 -12.47 43.84
N GLN A 372 -15.37 -11.16 44.06
CA GLN A 372 -15.30 -10.57 45.41
C GLN A 372 -16.56 -10.84 46.21
#